data_AF-A0AA37LU46-F1
#
_entry.id   AF-A0AA37LU46-F1
#
_cell.length_a   1.000
_cell.length_b   1.000
_cell.length_c   1.000
_cell.angle_alpha   90.00
_cell.angle_beta   90.00
_cell.angle_gamma   90.00
#
_symmetry.space_group_name_H-M   'P 1'
#
loop_
_entity.id
_entity.type
_entity.pdbx_description
1 polymer ?
#
loop_
_entity_poly.entity_id
_entity_poly.type
_entity_poly.pdbx_seq_one_letter_code
_entity_poly.pdbx_strand_id
1 'polypeptide(L)'
;MEAGMSECVAMLEICAGNADVCGPVHAQCRRHSVYLVFETGLNPYDFCQLWKVSGLCFKKPAWIEEYLNSTETKELVAVPHDVQLNIVTMELNDDFIASGALAVDSIKWAEDLPDKVCSQVNYAWYQRAYGSSI
;
A
#
# COMPACT_ATOMS: atom_id res chain seq x y z
N MET A 1 -10.53 -19.58 6.95
CA MET A 1 -9.93 -18.64 5.98
C MET A 1 -10.83 -18.48 4.76
N GLU A 2 -11.18 -19.55 4.03
CA GLU A 2 -12.01 -19.43 2.81
C GLU A 2 -13.38 -18.77 3.03
N ALA A 3 -14.10 -19.16 4.08
CA ALA A 3 -15.43 -18.58 4.38
C ALA A 3 -15.40 -17.07 4.65
N GLY A 4 -14.35 -16.56 5.32
CA GLY A 4 -14.20 -15.13 5.60
C GLY A 4 -13.82 -14.31 4.36
N MET A 5 -13.06 -14.92 3.43
CA MET A 5 -12.75 -14.28 2.15
C MET A 5 -13.95 -14.22 1.21
N SER A 6 -14.78 -15.28 1.14
CA SER A 6 -16.01 -15.26 0.33
C SER A 6 -17.02 -14.22 0.83
N GLU A 7 -17.13 -14.04 2.15
CA GLU A 7 -17.98 -13.00 2.74
C GLU A 7 -17.47 -11.60 2.39
N CYS A 8 -16.14 -11.42 2.39
CA CYS A 8 -15.52 -10.17 1.99
C CYS A 8 -15.75 -9.79 0.54
N VAL A 9 -15.66 -10.74 -0.38
CA VAL A 9 -15.98 -10.49 -1.80
C VAL A 9 -17.42 -10.01 -1.95
N ALA A 10 -18.37 -10.70 -1.30
CA ALA A 10 -19.79 -10.29 -1.35
C ALA A 10 -20.02 -8.89 -0.75
N MET A 11 -19.35 -8.54 0.35
CA MET A 11 -19.46 -7.21 0.95
C MET A 11 -18.85 -6.11 0.08
N LEU A 12 -17.75 -6.38 -0.62
CA LEU A 12 -17.10 -5.43 -1.53
C LEU A 12 -17.98 -5.11 -2.75
N GLU A 13 -18.71 -6.11 -3.27
CA GLU A 13 -19.69 -5.91 -4.35
C GLU A 13 -20.82 -4.94 -3.93
N ILE A 14 -21.27 -5.02 -2.68
CA ILE A 14 -22.35 -4.18 -2.13
C ILE A 14 -21.91 -2.73 -1.98
N CYS A 15 -20.65 -2.49 -1.65
CA CYS A 15 -20.19 -1.17 -1.24
C CYS A 15 -20.09 -0.18 -2.43
N ALA A 16 -19.84 -0.67 -3.65
CA ALA A 16 -19.99 0.03 -4.94
C ALA A 16 -19.49 1.50 -4.99
N GLY A 17 -18.41 1.83 -4.26
CA GLY A 17 -17.78 3.15 -4.26
C GLY A 17 -18.40 4.18 -3.30
N ASN A 18 -19.36 3.81 -2.44
CA ASN A 18 -19.84 4.68 -1.37
C ASN A 18 -18.87 4.63 -0.17
N ALA A 19 -18.19 5.73 0.12
CA ALA A 19 -17.19 5.84 1.18
C ALA A 19 -17.70 5.38 2.57
N ASP A 20 -18.92 5.78 2.96
CA ASP A 20 -19.51 5.47 4.27
C ASP A 20 -19.82 3.97 4.43
N VAL A 21 -20.16 3.30 3.32
CA VAL A 21 -20.44 1.86 3.29
C VAL A 21 -19.15 1.05 3.13
N CYS A 22 -18.26 1.49 2.24
CA CYS A 22 -17.04 0.76 1.91
C CYS A 22 -15.96 0.87 3.01
N GLY A 23 -15.92 1.94 3.80
CA GLY A 23 -14.96 2.08 4.90
C GLY A 23 -15.00 0.90 5.88
N PRO A 24 -16.16 0.61 6.50
CA PRO A 24 -16.34 -0.54 7.38
C PRO A 24 -16.08 -1.89 6.70
N VAL A 25 -16.52 -2.05 5.44
CA VAL A 25 -16.28 -3.27 4.65
C VAL A 25 -14.77 -3.51 4.45
N HIS A 26 -14.02 -2.47 4.07
CA HIS A 26 -12.58 -2.54 3.87
C HIS A 26 -11.85 -2.84 5.18
N ALA A 27 -12.31 -2.27 6.29
CA ALA A 27 -11.75 -2.55 7.62
C ALA A 27 -11.94 -4.02 8.00
N GLN A 28 -13.13 -4.59 7.75
CA GLN A 28 -13.40 -6.00 7.99
C GLN A 28 -12.54 -6.89 7.08
N CYS A 29 -12.43 -6.56 5.79
CA CYS A 29 -11.70 -7.40 4.85
C CYS A 29 -10.19 -7.37 5.00
N ARG A 30 -9.61 -6.26 5.46
CA ARG A 30 -8.19 -6.22 5.83
C ARG A 30 -7.85 -7.13 7.00
N ARG A 31 -8.76 -7.30 7.97
CA ARG A 31 -8.56 -8.23 9.09
C ARG A 31 -8.40 -9.67 8.62
N HIS A 32 -9.15 -10.08 7.61
CA HIS A 32 -9.12 -11.44 7.06
C HIS A 32 -8.07 -11.66 5.97
N SER A 33 -7.29 -10.64 5.61
CA SER A 33 -6.28 -10.71 4.56
C SER A 33 -4.91 -10.23 5.07
N VAL A 34 -4.62 -8.93 4.93
CA VAL A 34 -3.31 -8.34 5.22
C VAL A 34 -2.95 -8.48 6.70
N TYR A 35 -3.90 -8.31 7.62
CA TYR A 35 -3.59 -8.36 9.04
C TYR A 35 -3.29 -9.77 9.55
N LEU A 36 -3.80 -10.80 8.87
CA LEU A 36 -3.41 -12.18 9.16
C LEU A 36 -1.89 -12.37 8.99
N VAL A 37 -1.29 -11.74 7.98
CA VAL A 37 0.15 -11.84 7.74
C VAL A 37 0.93 -11.22 8.91
N PHE A 38 0.45 -10.10 9.47
CA PHE A 38 1.06 -9.49 10.65
C PHE A 38 1.02 -10.40 11.88
N GLU A 39 -0.05 -11.17 12.07
CA GLU A 39 -0.17 -12.14 13.18
C GLU A 39 0.84 -13.31 13.05
N THR A 40 1.23 -13.66 11.82
CA THR A 40 2.25 -14.70 11.59
C THR A 40 3.69 -14.25 11.84
N GLY A 41 3.92 -12.94 12.02
CA GLY A 41 5.27 -12.38 12.13
C GLY A 41 6.07 -12.41 10.81
N LEU A 42 5.43 -12.68 9.69
CA LEU A 42 6.02 -12.58 8.35
C LEU A 42 5.96 -11.13 7.85
N ASN A 43 6.89 -10.78 6.97
CA ASN A 43 6.89 -9.48 6.30
C ASN A 43 5.75 -9.46 5.24
N PRO A 44 4.78 -8.52 5.32
CA PRO A 44 3.65 -8.45 4.39
C PRO A 44 4.06 -8.10 2.95
N TYR A 45 5.27 -7.59 2.75
CA TYR A 45 5.82 -7.22 1.44
C TYR A 45 6.72 -8.31 0.85
N ASP A 46 7.20 -9.27 1.66
CA ASP A 46 8.02 -10.41 1.25
C ASP A 46 7.83 -11.56 2.25
N PHE A 47 6.93 -12.50 1.93
CA PHE A 47 6.58 -13.62 2.80
C PHE A 47 7.74 -14.62 3.03
N CYS A 48 8.85 -14.51 2.27
CA CYS A 48 10.06 -15.28 2.52
C CYS A 48 10.87 -14.74 3.72
N GLN A 49 10.51 -13.55 4.23
CA GLN A 49 11.23 -12.88 5.30
C GLN A 49 10.37 -12.72 6.56
N LEU A 50 11.01 -12.81 7.72
CA LEU A 50 10.39 -12.47 9.00
C LEU A 50 10.34 -10.94 9.15
N TRP A 51 9.29 -10.48 9.82
CA TRP A 51 9.16 -9.09 10.24
C TRP A 51 10.06 -8.83 11.46
N LYS A 52 11.28 -8.36 11.21
CA LYS A 52 12.32 -8.20 12.25
C LYS A 52 12.52 -6.77 12.76
N VAL A 53 11.83 -5.78 12.18
CA VAL A 53 12.01 -4.36 12.49
C VAL A 53 10.67 -3.62 12.48
N SER A 54 10.46 -2.70 13.42
CA SER A 54 9.26 -1.85 13.46
C SER A 54 9.17 -0.97 12.21
N GLY A 55 7.95 -0.55 11.85
CA GLY A 55 7.68 0.27 10.65
C GLY A 55 7.54 -0.55 9.37
N LEU A 56 8.19 -0.13 8.28
CA LEU A 56 8.04 -0.68 6.92
C LEU A 56 8.59 -2.11 6.72
N CYS A 57 8.84 -2.87 7.78
CA CYS A 57 9.32 -4.25 7.74
C CYS A 57 10.70 -4.47 7.07
N PHE A 58 11.36 -3.38 6.63
CA PHE A 58 12.70 -3.39 6.03
C PHE A 58 13.64 -2.47 6.81
N LYS A 59 14.93 -2.82 6.84
CA LYS A 59 15.98 -2.02 7.49
C LYS A 59 16.38 -0.77 6.69
N LYS A 60 16.33 -0.87 5.36
CA LYS A 60 16.83 0.19 4.46
C LYS A 60 16.06 1.51 4.58
N PRO A 61 14.72 1.54 4.72
CA PRO A 61 13.99 2.79 4.93
C PRO A 61 14.50 3.59 6.12
N ALA A 62 14.81 2.97 7.26
CA ALA A 62 15.30 3.69 8.43
C ALA A 62 16.57 4.51 8.15
N TRP A 63 17.50 3.96 7.37
CA TRP A 63 18.71 4.67 6.95
C TRP A 63 18.40 5.86 6.02
N ILE A 64 17.42 5.73 5.12
CA ILE A 64 17.00 6.84 4.23
C ILE A 64 16.48 8.00 5.07
N GLU A 65 15.64 7.71 6.05
CA GLU A 65 15.08 8.73 6.94
C GLU A 65 16.18 9.41 7.77
N GLU A 66 17.13 8.65 8.32
CA GLU A 66 18.29 9.18 9.03
C GLU A 66 19.15 10.09 8.13
N TYR A 67 19.50 9.62 6.93
CA TYR A 67 20.32 10.36 5.99
C TYR A 67 19.67 11.68 5.56
N LEU A 68 18.38 11.65 5.18
CA LEU A 68 17.64 12.83 4.75
C LEU A 68 17.36 13.80 5.90
N ASN A 69 17.35 13.32 7.15
CA ASN A 69 17.20 14.18 8.32
C ASN A 69 18.52 14.71 8.90
N SER A 70 19.67 14.29 8.38
CA SER A 70 20.96 14.84 8.80
C SER A 70 21.08 16.33 8.46
N THR A 71 21.78 17.09 9.31
CA THR A 71 22.03 18.52 9.12
C THR A 71 22.66 18.80 7.75
N GLU A 72 23.69 18.02 7.39
CA GLU A 72 24.41 18.15 6.13
C GLU A 72 23.47 17.98 4.92
N THR A 73 22.66 16.92 4.89
CA THR A 73 21.74 16.70 3.78
C THR A 73 20.66 17.79 3.71
N LYS A 74 20.08 18.19 4.85
CA LYS A 74 19.06 19.25 4.88
C LYS A 74 19.59 20.59 4.36
N GLU A 75 20.82 20.95 4.72
CA GLU A 75 21.47 22.16 4.19
C GLU A 75 21.69 22.07 2.68
N LEU A 76 22.15 20.92 2.17
CA LEU A 76 22.38 20.70 0.75
C LEU A 76 21.10 20.81 -0.09
N VAL A 77 19.96 20.39 0.43
CA VAL A 77 18.66 20.48 -0.25
C VAL A 77 17.80 21.67 0.17
N ALA A 78 18.36 22.60 0.95
CA ALA A 78 17.69 23.80 1.47
C ALA A 78 16.37 23.51 2.22
N VAL A 79 16.31 22.41 2.96
CA VAL A 79 15.19 22.06 3.84
C VAL A 79 15.44 22.65 5.24
N PRO A 80 14.47 23.34 5.86
CA PRO A 80 14.61 23.85 7.22
C PRO A 80 14.92 22.75 8.25
N HIS A 81 15.77 23.04 9.22
CA HIS A 81 16.22 22.03 10.20
C HIS A 81 15.10 21.50 11.10
N ASP A 82 14.07 22.31 11.34
CA ASP A 82 12.88 21.99 12.14
C ASP A 82 11.89 21.07 11.41
N VAL A 83 12.01 20.91 10.08
CA VAL A 83 11.19 19.98 9.29
C VAL A 83 11.75 18.58 9.41
N GLN A 84 11.02 17.67 10.07
CA GLN A 84 11.36 16.25 10.12
C GLN A 84 10.74 15.51 8.94
N LEU A 85 11.57 14.84 8.14
CA LEU A 85 11.09 13.94 7.11
C LEU A 85 10.68 12.60 7.74
N ASN A 86 9.47 12.14 7.44
CA ASN A 86 9.00 10.80 7.73
C ASN A 86 8.75 10.08 6.41
N ILE A 87 9.20 8.83 6.27
CA ILE A 87 8.98 8.08 5.01
C ILE A 87 7.48 7.80 4.80
N VAL A 88 6.73 7.62 5.88
CA VAL A 88 5.27 7.49 5.86
C VAL A 88 4.68 8.46 6.86
N THR A 89 3.71 9.26 6.42
CA THR A 89 2.94 10.14 7.29
C THR A 89 1.65 9.42 7.68
N MET A 90 1.57 8.93 8.92
CA MET A 90 0.41 8.16 9.40
C MET A 90 -0.87 8.99 9.45
N GLU A 91 -0.78 10.28 9.77
CA GLU A 91 -1.92 11.22 9.74
C GLU A 91 -2.56 11.29 8.36
N LEU A 92 -1.74 11.45 7.31
CA LEU A 92 -2.22 11.45 5.93
C LEU A 92 -2.85 10.10 5.54
N ASN A 93 -2.30 8.99 6.03
CA ASN A 93 -2.89 7.67 5.82
C ASN A 93 -4.27 7.56 6.48
N ASP A 94 -4.41 8.06 7.71
CA ASP A 94 -5.68 8.01 8.45
C ASP A 94 -6.73 8.90 7.79
N ASP A 95 -6.36 10.09 7.31
CA ASP A 95 -7.23 10.97 6.52
C ASP A 95 -7.63 10.31 5.20
N PHE A 96 -6.69 9.65 4.52
CA PHE A 96 -6.97 8.93 3.28
C PHE A 96 -7.96 7.77 3.50
N ILE A 97 -7.82 7.03 4.61
CA ILE A 97 -8.79 6.00 5.02
C ILE A 97 -10.15 6.64 5.31
N ALA A 98 -10.18 7.70 6.11
CA ALA A 98 -11.41 8.36 6.58
C ALA A 98 -12.20 8.99 5.43
N SER A 99 -11.52 9.50 4.40
CA SER A 99 -12.17 10.03 3.19
C SER A 99 -12.88 8.95 2.35
N GLY A 100 -12.64 7.67 2.63
CA GLY A 100 -13.11 6.56 1.82
C GLY A 100 -12.36 6.41 0.50
N ALA A 101 -11.25 7.12 0.27
CA ALA A 101 -10.48 7.01 -0.96
C ALA A 101 -9.97 5.58 -1.24
N LEU A 102 -9.77 4.78 -0.18
CA LEU A 102 -9.44 3.35 -0.31
C LEU A 102 -10.54 2.49 -0.93
N ALA A 103 -11.78 2.98 -0.94
CA ALA A 103 -12.94 2.31 -1.53
C ALA A 103 -13.12 2.59 -3.01
N VAL A 104 -12.37 3.53 -3.56
CA VAL A 104 -12.47 3.88 -4.96
C VAL A 104 -11.84 2.77 -5.79
N ASP A 105 -12.65 2.18 -6.68
CA ASP A 105 -12.20 1.18 -7.64
C ASP A 105 -11.40 1.88 -8.76
N SER A 106 -10.08 1.96 -8.57
CA SER A 106 -9.17 2.57 -9.53
C SER A 106 -8.98 1.73 -10.79
N ILE A 107 -9.41 0.46 -10.82
CA ILE A 107 -9.36 -0.38 -12.02
C ILE A 107 -10.31 0.17 -13.09
N LYS A 108 -11.49 0.66 -12.69
CA LYS A 108 -12.42 1.34 -13.62
C LYS A 108 -11.78 2.53 -14.33
N TRP A 109 -10.93 3.28 -13.63
CA TRP A 109 -10.21 4.39 -14.26
C TRP A 109 -9.17 3.89 -15.26
N ALA A 110 -8.58 2.71 -15.04
CA ALA A 110 -7.64 2.11 -15.97
C ALA A 110 -8.32 1.67 -17.28
N GLU A 111 -9.61 1.31 -17.26
CA GLU A 111 -10.39 1.00 -18.47
C GLU A 111 -10.61 2.23 -19.36
N ASP A 112 -10.69 3.43 -18.74
CA ASP A 112 -10.85 4.71 -19.44
C ASP A 112 -9.52 5.31 -19.94
N LEU A 113 -8.37 4.72 -19.57
CA LEU A 113 -7.06 5.19 -20.01
C LEU A 113 -6.77 4.72 -21.45
N PRO A 114 -6.24 5.59 -22.33
CA PRO A 114 -5.88 5.19 -23.69
C PRO A 114 -4.86 4.04 -23.70
N ASP A 115 -5.02 3.06 -24.59
CA ASP A 115 -4.15 1.87 -24.74
C ASP A 115 -2.65 2.16 -24.70
N LYS A 116 -2.24 3.34 -25.18
CA LYS A 116 -0.83 3.79 -25.20
C LYS A 116 -0.25 4.02 -23.80
N VAL A 117 -1.06 4.38 -22.81
CA VAL A 117 -0.64 4.61 -21.40
C VAL A 117 -0.45 3.27 -20.68
N CYS A 118 -1.33 2.30 -20.91
CA CYS A 118 -1.29 0.99 -20.25
C CYS A 118 -0.11 0.11 -20.69
N SER A 119 0.38 0.27 -21.94
CA SER A 119 1.56 -0.47 -22.43
C SER A 119 2.86 -0.19 -21.67
N GLN A 120 2.93 0.91 -20.90
CA GLN A 120 4.14 1.33 -20.18
C GLN A 120 4.13 1.01 -18.67
N VAL A 121 2.98 0.65 -18.08
CA VAL A 121 2.81 0.67 -16.60
C VAL A 121 2.64 -0.71 -15.95
N ASN A 122 2.33 -1.77 -16.71
CA ASN A 122 2.08 -3.10 -16.12
C ASN A 122 3.32 -4.03 -16.08
N TYR A 123 4.38 -3.63 -15.38
CA TYR A 123 5.57 -4.47 -15.21
C TYR A 123 5.33 -5.73 -14.36
N ALA A 124 4.36 -5.71 -13.43
CA ALA A 124 4.11 -6.82 -12.51
C ALA A 124 3.24 -7.95 -13.11
N TRP A 125 2.32 -7.63 -14.03
CA TRP A 125 1.47 -8.63 -14.69
C TRP A 125 2.11 -9.26 -15.93
N TYR A 126 2.91 -8.49 -16.67
CA TYR A 126 3.46 -8.93 -17.96
C TYR A 126 4.47 -10.08 -17.82
N GLN A 127 5.33 -10.04 -16.79
CA GLN A 127 6.34 -11.10 -16.59
C GLN A 127 5.75 -12.44 -16.12
N ARG A 128 4.54 -12.44 -15.53
CA ARG A 128 3.88 -13.66 -15.04
C ARG A 128 3.00 -14.33 -16.10
N ALA A 129 2.45 -13.55 -17.03
CA ALA A 129 1.60 -14.05 -18.11
C ALA A 129 2.38 -14.58 -19.32
N TYR A 130 3.56 -14.02 -19.60
CA TYR A 130 4.33 -14.35 -20.81
C TYR A 130 5.78 -14.68 -20.47
N GLY A 131 5.99 -15.72 -19.67
CA GLY A 131 7.28 -16.20 -19.21
C GLY A 131 8.42 -15.91 -20.18
N SER A 132 9.32 -15.03 -19.75
CA SER A 132 10.50 -14.67 -20.52
C SER A 132 11.49 -15.84 -20.50
N SER A 133 11.47 -16.65 -21.55
CA SER A 133 12.65 -17.38 -21.98
C SER A 133 13.66 -16.35 -22.48
N ILE A 134 14.70 -16.09 -21.70
CA ILE A 134 16.02 -15.71 -22.22
C ILE A 134 16.93 -16.91 -21.99
#